data_AF-A0A431VQ96-F1
#
_entry.id   AF-A0A431VQ96-F1
#
_cell.length_a   1.000
_cell.length_b   1.000
_cell.length_c   1.000
_cell.angle_alpha   90.00
_cell.angle_beta   90.00
_cell.angle_gamma   90.00
#
_symmetry.space_group_name_H-M   'P 1'
#
loop_
_entity.id
_entity.type
_entity.pdbx_description
1 polymer ?
#
loop_
_entity_poly.entity_id
_entity_poly.type
_entity_poly.pdbx_seq_one_letter_code
_entity_poly.pdbx_strand_id
1 'polypeptide(L)'
;MTATPSFPLTDRFTQALLLAARWHHGHFRDTTADLPASLPYLSQLLATAAIALDHGASEDEAIAALLHSAPTDGPQQSKQNQEALRGEMLNQFGLRVTVLVDDLTGMRQATALRQINSLSASSLLMVAADHLAHNRYLLSELLQLPAEQRQDYFAHLGSAALATLRHQQAVADQLAASPAVSERPRLISLLQQLSQSVDALALACGIDPEQLREGPPFNL
;
A
#
# COMPACT_ATOMS: atom_id res chain seq x y z
N MET A 1 -2.98 36.68 10.91
CA MET A 1 -3.88 36.40 9.78
C MET A 1 -3.53 35.02 9.25
N THR A 2 -4.32 34.00 9.56
CA THR A 2 -4.13 32.65 9.01
C THR A 2 -4.67 32.65 7.59
N ALA A 3 -3.82 32.41 6.59
CA ALA A 3 -4.26 32.29 5.20
C ALA A 3 -5.36 31.23 5.09
N THR A 4 -6.42 31.53 4.34
CA THR A 4 -7.48 30.56 4.04
C THR A 4 -6.84 29.38 3.31
N PRO A 5 -7.02 28.14 3.76
CA PRO A 5 -6.46 26.99 3.08
C PRO A 5 -7.07 26.89 1.67
N SER A 6 -6.22 26.87 0.65
CA SER A 6 -6.63 26.56 -0.72
C SER A 6 -6.93 25.06 -0.82
N PHE A 7 -7.95 24.70 -1.60
CA PHE A 7 -8.25 23.30 -1.86
C PHE A 7 -7.02 22.61 -2.51
N PRO A 8 -6.51 21.49 -1.95
CA PRO A 8 -5.18 20.98 -2.30
C PRO A 8 -5.14 20.16 -3.59
N LEU A 9 -6.30 19.81 -4.19
CA LEU A 9 -6.40 18.94 -5.36
C LEU A 9 -6.98 19.69 -6.55
N THR A 10 -6.31 19.62 -7.69
CA THR A 10 -6.74 20.24 -8.94
C THR A 10 -7.33 19.20 -9.90
N ASP A 11 -7.67 19.63 -11.11
CA ASP A 11 -8.12 18.74 -12.19
C ASP A 11 -7.08 17.65 -12.53
N ARG A 12 -5.79 17.84 -12.19
CA ARG A 12 -4.76 16.80 -12.34
C ARG A 12 -5.12 15.55 -11.53
N PHE A 13 -5.57 15.72 -10.28
CA PHE A 13 -5.99 14.59 -9.46
C PHE A 13 -7.23 13.89 -10.04
N THR A 14 -8.20 14.66 -10.54
CA THR A 14 -9.39 14.11 -11.22
C THR A 14 -9.00 13.28 -12.46
N GLN A 15 -8.06 13.78 -13.26
CA GLN A 15 -7.55 13.05 -14.43
C GLN A 15 -6.82 11.76 -14.04
N ALA A 16 -6.02 11.79 -12.97
CA ALA A 16 -5.36 10.60 -12.43
C ALA A 16 -6.36 9.54 -11.96
N LEU A 17 -7.44 9.96 -11.29
CA LEU A 17 -8.51 9.05 -10.87
C LEU A 17 -9.19 8.38 -12.06
N LEU A 18 -9.52 9.14 -13.10
CA LEU A 18 -10.10 8.58 -14.32
C LEU A 18 -9.14 7.61 -15.01
N LEU A 19 -7.84 7.93 -15.03
CA LEU A 19 -6.82 7.05 -15.59
C LEU A 19 -6.69 5.75 -14.80
N ALA A 20 -6.63 5.82 -13.47
CA ALA A 20 -6.60 4.65 -12.58
C ALA A 20 -7.83 3.75 -12.81
N ALA A 21 -9.03 4.33 -12.90
CA ALA A 21 -10.25 3.59 -13.18
C ALA A 21 -10.23 2.89 -14.54
N ARG A 22 -9.66 3.53 -15.58
CA ARG A 22 -9.49 2.91 -16.90
C ARG A 22 -8.48 1.77 -16.88
N TRP A 23 -7.31 1.98 -16.29
CA TRP A 23 -6.24 0.98 -16.27
C TRP A 23 -6.57 -0.25 -15.43
N HIS A 24 -7.45 -0.12 -14.44
CA HIS A 24 -7.91 -1.23 -13.60
C HIS A 24 -9.38 -1.63 -13.89
N HIS A 25 -9.91 -1.27 -15.05
CA HIS A 25 -11.27 -1.63 -15.41
C HIS A 25 -11.46 -3.16 -15.46
N GLY A 26 -12.41 -3.68 -14.69
CA GLY A 26 -12.65 -5.13 -14.58
C GLY A 26 -11.66 -5.86 -13.67
N HIS A 27 -10.74 -5.15 -13.01
CA HIS A 27 -9.82 -5.72 -12.03
C HIS A 27 -10.51 -5.85 -10.67
N PHE A 28 -10.53 -7.07 -10.13
CA PHE A 28 -11.04 -7.37 -8.80
C PHE A 28 -9.89 -7.57 -7.81
N ARG A 29 -10.20 -7.43 -6.52
CA ARG A 29 -9.28 -7.81 -5.46
C ARG A 29 -9.08 -9.32 -5.42
N ASP A 30 -7.86 -9.74 -5.15
CA ASP A 30 -7.60 -11.11 -4.75
C ASP A 30 -8.34 -11.41 -3.44
N THR A 31 -9.07 -12.52 -3.42
CA THR A 31 -9.71 -13.09 -2.25
C THR A 31 -9.01 -14.39 -1.91
N THR A 32 -8.84 -14.67 -0.62
CA THR A 32 -8.08 -15.84 -0.13
C THR A 32 -8.98 -16.99 0.32
N ALA A 33 -10.30 -16.80 0.28
CA ALA A 33 -11.31 -17.82 0.56
C ALA A 33 -12.05 -18.18 -0.74
N ASP A 34 -12.81 -19.28 -0.73
CA ASP A 34 -13.73 -19.70 -1.81
C ASP A 34 -14.85 -18.68 -2.14
N LEU A 35 -14.73 -17.45 -1.64
CA LEU A 35 -15.57 -16.31 -1.98
C LEU A 35 -15.18 -15.78 -3.36
N PRO A 36 -16.14 -15.59 -4.26
CA PRO A 36 -15.87 -15.00 -5.56
C PRO A 36 -15.32 -13.58 -5.39
N ALA A 37 -14.20 -13.30 -6.06
CA ALA A 37 -13.63 -11.96 -6.14
C ALA A 37 -14.68 -10.97 -6.67
N SER A 38 -15.16 -10.10 -5.79
CA SER A 38 -16.30 -9.21 -6.08
C SER A 38 -16.00 -7.74 -5.83
N LEU A 39 -14.96 -7.43 -5.06
CA LEU A 39 -14.58 -6.07 -4.75
C LEU A 39 -13.66 -5.50 -5.83
N PRO A 40 -13.94 -4.30 -6.37
CA PRO A 40 -13.10 -3.71 -7.41
C PRO A 40 -11.73 -3.30 -6.83
N TYR A 41 -10.65 -3.58 -7.56
CA TYR A 41 -9.29 -3.21 -7.14
C TYR A 41 -9.12 -1.70 -6.97
N LEU A 42 -9.89 -0.90 -7.70
CA LEU A 42 -9.95 0.56 -7.57
C LEU A 42 -10.18 1.02 -6.11
N SER A 43 -10.86 0.20 -5.29
CA SER A 43 -10.98 0.46 -3.85
C SER A 43 -9.64 0.61 -3.13
N GLN A 44 -8.59 -0.12 -3.53
CA GLN A 44 -7.22 0.02 -2.98
C GLN A 44 -6.69 1.40 -3.25
N LEU A 45 -6.74 1.80 -4.51
CA LEU A 45 -6.13 3.02 -5.01
C LEU A 45 -6.77 4.23 -4.33
N LEU A 46 -8.11 4.19 -4.18
CA LEU A 46 -8.87 5.19 -3.44
C LEU A 46 -8.51 5.21 -1.95
N ALA A 47 -8.40 4.05 -1.30
CA ALA A 47 -8.03 3.96 0.10
C ALA A 47 -6.59 4.47 0.35
N THR A 48 -5.64 4.05 -0.47
CA THR A 48 -4.23 4.50 -0.42
C THR A 48 -4.14 6.01 -0.59
N ALA A 49 -4.84 6.58 -1.58
CA ALA A 49 -4.87 8.02 -1.81
C ALA A 49 -5.52 8.79 -0.66
N ALA A 50 -6.63 8.29 -0.11
CA ALA A 50 -7.28 8.90 1.05
C ALA A 50 -6.36 8.93 2.28
N ILE A 51 -5.74 7.78 2.61
CA ILE A 51 -4.80 7.67 3.73
C ILE A 51 -3.60 8.60 3.53
N ALA A 52 -3.05 8.66 2.32
CA ALA A 52 -1.96 9.57 1.98
C ALA A 52 -2.34 11.04 2.26
N LEU A 53 -3.51 11.47 1.79
CA LEU A 53 -4.02 12.83 1.97
C LEU A 53 -4.24 13.20 3.44
N ASP A 54 -4.84 12.29 4.23
CA ASP A 54 -5.04 12.49 5.66
C ASP A 54 -3.71 12.78 6.40
N HIS A 55 -2.64 12.15 5.91
CA HIS A 55 -1.29 12.29 6.47
C HIS A 55 -0.43 13.35 5.76
N GLY A 56 -1.06 14.24 4.99
CA GLY A 56 -0.42 15.45 4.45
C GLY A 56 0.28 15.25 3.11
N ALA A 57 -0.18 14.30 2.29
CA ALA A 57 0.30 14.16 0.93
C ALA A 57 0.12 15.45 0.11
N SER A 58 1.10 15.73 -0.76
CA SER A 58 0.93 16.71 -1.84
C SER A 58 0.02 16.15 -2.94
N GLU A 59 -0.38 16.99 -3.89
CA GLU A 59 -1.14 16.53 -5.06
C GLU A 59 -0.37 15.45 -5.84
N ASP A 60 0.93 15.65 -6.11
CA ASP A 60 1.75 14.67 -6.83
C ASP A 60 1.84 13.33 -6.08
N GLU A 61 1.90 13.36 -4.75
CA GLU A 61 1.90 12.14 -3.93
C GLU A 61 0.53 11.44 -3.98
N ALA A 62 -0.56 12.20 -3.90
CA ALA A 62 -1.91 11.64 -4.01
C ALA A 62 -2.19 11.06 -5.41
N ILE A 63 -1.67 11.69 -6.48
CA ILE A 63 -1.69 11.15 -7.84
C ILE A 63 -0.87 9.87 -7.91
N ALA A 64 0.35 9.85 -7.35
CA ALA A 64 1.18 8.65 -7.32
C ALA A 64 0.49 7.50 -6.58
N ALA A 65 -0.18 7.78 -5.46
CA ALA A 65 -0.99 6.79 -4.73
C ALA A 65 -2.10 6.16 -5.58
N LEU A 66 -2.77 6.93 -6.46
CA LEU A 66 -3.78 6.40 -7.37
C LEU A 66 -3.18 5.53 -8.48
N LEU A 67 -1.95 5.80 -8.91
CA LEU A 67 -1.35 5.19 -10.10
C LEU A 67 -0.31 4.10 -9.77
N HIS A 68 0.03 3.90 -8.50
CA HIS A 68 1.18 3.09 -8.09
C HIS A 68 1.12 1.62 -8.53
N SER A 69 -0.08 1.04 -8.64
CA SER A 69 -0.27 -0.36 -9.07
C SER A 69 -0.34 -0.54 -10.58
N ALA A 70 -0.45 0.56 -11.33
CA ALA A 70 -0.63 0.50 -12.77
C ALA A 70 0.56 -0.15 -13.50
N PRO A 71 1.84 0.09 -13.16
CA PRO A 71 2.95 -0.57 -13.85
C PRO A 71 2.98 -2.10 -13.67
N THR A 72 2.50 -2.61 -12.53
CA THR A 72 2.52 -4.04 -12.20
C THR A 72 1.26 -4.76 -12.67
N ASP A 73 0.09 -4.21 -12.34
CA ASP A 73 -1.19 -4.90 -12.51
C ASP A 73 -1.98 -4.35 -13.71
N GLY A 74 -1.66 -3.12 -14.14
CA GLY A 74 -2.28 -2.47 -15.28
C GLY A 74 -2.04 -3.16 -16.62
N PRO A 75 -0.86 -3.72 -16.96
CA PRO A 75 -0.63 -4.33 -18.27
C PRO A 75 -1.59 -5.48 -18.61
N GLN A 76 -1.99 -6.23 -17.59
CA GLN A 76 -2.94 -7.34 -17.74
C GLN A 76 -4.33 -6.86 -18.13
N GLN A 77 -4.70 -5.65 -17.72
CA GLN A 77 -6.06 -5.11 -17.84
C GLN A 77 -6.19 -4.09 -18.98
N SER A 78 -5.19 -3.23 -19.16
CA SER A 78 -5.17 -2.16 -20.17
C SER A 78 -4.71 -2.62 -21.56
N LYS A 79 -4.13 -3.82 -21.67
CA LYS A 79 -3.44 -4.34 -22.87
C LYS A 79 -2.25 -3.47 -23.33
N GLN A 80 -1.79 -2.54 -22.49
CA GLN A 80 -0.56 -1.78 -22.70
C GLN A 80 0.60 -2.46 -21.97
N ASN A 81 1.83 -2.31 -22.43
CA ASN A 81 2.99 -2.78 -21.66
C ASN A 81 3.38 -1.75 -20.57
N GLN A 82 4.22 -2.17 -19.63
CA GLN A 82 4.67 -1.33 -18.52
C GLN A 82 5.34 -0.03 -18.99
N GLU A 83 6.12 -0.08 -20.08
CA GLU A 83 6.81 1.09 -20.63
C GLU A 83 5.82 2.13 -21.18
N ALA A 84 4.76 1.69 -21.87
CA ALA A 84 3.71 2.56 -22.39
C ALA A 84 2.93 3.23 -21.25
N LEU A 85 2.57 2.47 -20.19
CA LEU A 85 1.89 3.02 -19.01
C LEU A 85 2.76 4.07 -18.30
N ARG A 86 4.05 3.77 -18.14
CA ARG A 86 5.03 4.70 -17.55
C ARG A 86 5.20 5.95 -18.41
N GLY A 87 5.25 5.81 -19.73
CA GLY A 87 5.34 6.93 -20.67
C GLY A 87 4.10 7.83 -20.65
N GLU A 88 2.90 7.24 -20.60
CA GLU A 88 1.65 7.99 -20.45
C GLU A 88 1.61 8.77 -19.12
N MET A 89 2.03 8.15 -18.03
CA MET A 89 2.14 8.79 -16.72
C MET A 89 3.13 9.96 -16.72
N LEU A 90 4.32 9.77 -17.30
CA LEU A 90 5.35 10.81 -17.41
C LEU A 90 4.84 12.02 -18.21
N ASN A 91 4.13 11.76 -19.32
CA ASN A 91 3.59 12.81 -20.17
C ASN A 91 2.43 13.58 -19.50
N GLN A 92 1.56 12.90 -18.76
CA GLN A 92 0.37 13.53 -18.14
C GLN A 92 0.66 14.18 -16.79
N PHE A 93 1.53 13.58 -15.96
CA PHE A 93 1.71 14.02 -14.57
C PHE A 93 3.13 14.45 -14.23
N GLY A 94 4.10 14.20 -15.11
CA GLY A 94 5.48 14.65 -14.97
C GLY A 94 6.36 13.72 -14.15
N LEU A 95 7.67 14.04 -14.13
CA LEU A 95 8.72 13.18 -13.59
C LEU A 95 8.54 12.85 -12.11
N ARG A 96 8.05 13.81 -11.31
CA ARG A 96 7.90 13.62 -9.86
C ARG A 96 6.95 12.48 -9.54
N VAL A 97 5.79 12.43 -10.20
CA VAL A 97 4.80 11.35 -10.04
C VAL A 97 5.37 10.02 -10.51
N THR A 98 6.03 9.99 -11.67
CA THR A 98 6.62 8.76 -12.20
C THR A 98 7.66 8.16 -11.26
N VAL A 99 8.55 8.98 -10.69
CA VAL A 99 9.56 8.51 -9.72
C VAL A 99 8.89 7.93 -8.46
N LEU A 100 7.87 8.60 -7.92
CA LEU A 100 7.16 8.09 -6.75
C LEU A 100 6.47 6.74 -7.03
N VAL A 101 5.89 6.58 -8.22
CA VAL A 101 5.28 5.30 -8.63
C VAL A 101 6.34 4.22 -8.84
N ASP A 102 7.49 4.54 -9.45
CA ASP A 102 8.59 3.60 -9.65
C ASP A 102 9.15 3.12 -8.30
N ASP A 103 9.34 4.02 -7.33
CA ASP A 103 9.78 3.69 -5.97
C ASP A 103 8.82 2.69 -5.31
N LEU A 104 7.52 2.94 -5.40
CA LEU A 104 6.48 2.07 -4.82
C LEU A 104 6.42 0.71 -5.49
N THR A 105 6.53 0.70 -6.82
CA THR A 105 6.58 -0.54 -7.60
C THR A 105 7.77 -1.39 -7.21
N GLY A 106 8.93 -0.76 -6.97
CA GLY A 106 10.15 -1.41 -6.47
C GLY A 106 9.95 -2.08 -5.11
N MET A 107 9.06 -1.56 -4.26
CA MET A 107 8.81 -2.14 -2.93
C MET A 107 8.08 -3.49 -2.95
N ARG A 108 7.53 -3.89 -4.10
CA ARG A 108 6.93 -5.22 -4.28
C ARG A 108 7.97 -6.32 -4.56
N GLN A 109 9.25 -5.97 -4.70
CA GLN A 109 10.34 -6.92 -4.99
C GLN A 109 10.92 -7.55 -3.70
N ALA A 110 11.42 -8.79 -3.77
CA ALA A 110 11.99 -9.50 -2.61
C ALA A 110 13.17 -8.76 -1.93
N THR A 111 13.85 -7.86 -2.63
CA THR A 111 14.97 -7.06 -2.12
C THR A 111 14.56 -5.72 -1.51
N ALA A 112 13.26 -5.39 -1.52
CA ALA A 112 12.70 -4.09 -1.16
C ALA A 112 13.14 -3.56 0.21
N LEU A 113 13.23 -4.44 1.21
CA LEU A 113 13.65 -4.07 2.56
C LEU A 113 14.98 -3.30 2.56
N ARG A 114 15.97 -3.74 1.77
CA ARG A 114 17.27 -3.06 1.70
C ARG A 114 17.20 -1.66 1.10
N GLN A 115 16.15 -1.35 0.35
CA GLN A 115 15.98 -0.08 -0.36
C GLN A 115 15.20 0.95 0.47
N ILE A 116 14.48 0.53 1.54
CA ILE A 116 13.66 1.42 2.37
C ILE A 116 14.47 2.62 2.92
N ASN A 117 15.71 2.39 3.35
CA ASN A 117 16.57 3.46 3.90
C ASN A 117 17.04 4.48 2.85
N SER A 118 16.88 4.19 1.56
CA SER A 118 17.19 5.12 0.46
C SER A 118 15.98 5.90 -0.05
N LEU A 119 14.78 5.56 0.43
CA LEU A 119 13.55 6.21 0.03
C LEU A 119 13.43 7.62 0.61
N SER A 120 12.82 8.52 -0.19
CA SER A 120 12.44 9.85 0.28
C SER A 120 11.29 9.78 1.29
N ALA A 121 11.11 10.81 2.12
CA ALA A 121 9.96 10.92 3.03
C ALA A 121 8.61 10.83 2.30
N SER A 122 8.54 11.29 1.04
CA SER A 122 7.38 11.12 0.16
C SER A 122 7.12 9.67 -0.19
N SER A 123 8.15 8.94 -0.61
CA SER A 123 8.03 7.53 -0.97
C SER A 123 7.67 6.67 0.26
N LEU A 124 8.26 6.97 1.43
CA LEU A 124 7.89 6.32 2.70
C LEU A 124 6.41 6.53 3.06
N LEU A 125 5.89 7.76 2.91
CA LEU A 125 4.47 8.05 3.13
C LEU A 125 3.59 7.16 2.25
N MET A 126 3.94 7.06 0.96
CA MET A 126 3.17 6.31 -0.02
C MET A 126 3.23 4.80 0.24
N VAL A 127 4.39 4.24 0.56
CA VAL A 127 4.53 2.82 0.94
C VAL A 127 3.74 2.52 2.20
N ALA A 128 3.86 3.35 3.24
CA ALA A 128 3.11 3.15 4.47
C ALA A 128 1.59 3.24 4.26
N ALA A 129 1.12 4.17 3.42
CA ALA A 129 -0.29 4.31 3.09
C ALA A 129 -0.84 3.08 2.35
N ASP A 130 -0.09 2.55 1.39
CA ASP A 130 -0.50 1.37 0.62
C ASP A 130 -0.60 0.12 1.50
N HIS A 131 0.44 -0.12 2.30
CA HIS A 131 0.45 -1.23 3.24
C HIS A 131 -0.69 -1.11 4.27
N LEU A 132 -0.97 0.08 4.80
CA LEU A 132 -2.07 0.27 5.74
C LEU A 132 -3.44 0.03 5.07
N ALA A 133 -3.64 0.53 3.84
CA ALA A 133 -4.86 0.28 3.07
C ALA A 133 -5.07 -1.23 2.84
N HIS A 134 -4.00 -1.93 2.46
CA HIS A 134 -4.02 -3.37 2.25
C HIS A 134 -4.33 -4.14 3.55
N ASN A 135 -3.69 -3.79 4.65
CA ASN A 135 -3.92 -4.46 5.95
C ASN A 135 -5.37 -4.27 6.43
N ARG A 136 -5.95 -3.08 6.23
CA ARG A 136 -7.36 -2.83 6.55
C ARG A 136 -8.30 -3.70 5.72
N TYR A 137 -8.01 -3.86 4.44
CA TYR A 137 -8.76 -4.77 3.57
C TYR A 137 -8.66 -6.22 4.06
N LEU A 138 -7.44 -6.74 4.27
CA LEU A 138 -7.24 -8.10 4.75
C LEU A 138 -7.93 -8.37 6.09
N LEU A 139 -7.87 -7.41 7.01
CA LEU A 139 -8.53 -7.54 8.31
C LEU A 139 -10.05 -7.61 8.14
N SER A 140 -10.63 -6.81 7.24
CA SER A 140 -12.06 -6.86 6.93
C SER A 140 -12.49 -8.22 6.36
N GLU A 141 -11.67 -8.82 5.49
CA GLU A 141 -11.93 -10.17 4.95
C GLU A 141 -11.82 -11.23 6.04
N LEU A 142 -10.76 -11.20 6.84
CA LEU A 142 -10.56 -12.11 7.97
C LEU A 142 -11.71 -12.08 8.97
N LEU A 143 -12.20 -10.88 9.32
CA LEU A 143 -13.26 -10.73 10.32
C LEU A 143 -14.64 -11.21 9.82
N GLN A 144 -14.85 -11.32 8.52
CA GLN A 144 -16.06 -11.92 7.95
C GLN A 144 -16.11 -13.44 8.14
N LEU A 145 -14.96 -14.08 8.41
CA LEU A 145 -14.90 -15.52 8.62
C LEU A 145 -15.23 -15.90 10.07
N PRO A 146 -15.81 -17.10 10.29
CA PRO A 146 -15.90 -17.73 11.60
C PRO A 146 -14.53 -17.79 12.27
N ALA A 147 -14.48 -17.59 13.60
CA ALA A 147 -13.22 -17.51 14.34
C ALA A 147 -12.33 -18.76 14.15
N GLU A 148 -12.93 -19.95 14.12
CA GLU A 148 -12.25 -21.22 13.83
C GLU A 148 -11.59 -21.27 12.45
N GLN A 149 -12.10 -20.54 11.46
CA GLN A 149 -11.59 -20.51 10.09
C GLN A 149 -10.54 -19.41 9.86
N ARG A 150 -10.35 -18.48 10.81
CA ARG A 150 -9.37 -17.37 10.65
C ARG A 150 -7.94 -17.81 10.81
N GLN A 151 -7.69 -18.82 11.66
CA GLN A 151 -6.39 -19.50 11.72
C GLN A 151 -6.12 -20.22 10.40
N ASP A 152 -7.17 -20.82 9.82
CA ASP A 152 -7.07 -21.56 8.58
C ASP A 152 -6.93 -20.66 7.34
N TYR A 153 -7.49 -19.45 7.34
CA TYR A 153 -7.34 -18.43 6.28
C TYR A 153 -5.89 -18.29 5.81
N PHE A 154 -4.99 -18.47 6.76
CA PHE A 154 -3.56 -18.45 6.61
C PHE A 154 -2.94 -19.86 6.58
N ALA A 155 -3.59 -20.89 7.13
CA ALA A 155 -3.18 -22.28 6.96
C ALA A 155 -3.26 -22.76 5.49
N HIS A 156 -4.13 -22.22 4.64
CA HIS A 156 -4.08 -22.47 3.19
C HIS A 156 -2.78 -21.95 2.56
N LEU A 157 -2.18 -20.93 3.19
CA LEU A 157 -0.86 -20.37 2.89
C LEU A 157 0.25 -21.05 3.70
N GLY A 158 -0.07 -21.92 4.67
CA GLY A 158 0.88 -22.68 5.49
C GLY A 158 1.90 -21.79 6.21
N SER A 159 3.18 -22.18 6.16
CA SER A 159 4.31 -21.38 6.65
C SER A 159 4.41 -19.97 6.02
N ALA A 160 3.72 -19.72 4.91
CA ALA A 160 3.73 -18.43 4.24
C ALA A 160 2.91 -17.36 4.98
N ALA A 161 1.91 -17.71 5.79
CA ALA A 161 1.12 -16.72 6.51
C ALA A 161 1.85 -15.98 7.62
N LEU A 162 2.49 -16.74 8.52
CA LEU A 162 3.37 -16.18 9.55
C LEU A 162 4.54 -15.44 8.88
N ALA A 163 5.02 -15.93 7.74
CA ALA A 163 6.03 -15.23 6.95
C ALA A 163 5.51 -13.91 6.36
N THR A 164 4.26 -13.85 5.87
CA THR A 164 3.61 -12.63 5.38
C THR A 164 3.46 -11.62 6.50
N LEU A 165 2.92 -12.02 7.66
CA LEU A 165 2.76 -11.12 8.81
C LEU A 165 4.12 -10.62 9.32
N ARG A 166 5.14 -11.50 9.38
CA ARG A 166 6.52 -11.10 9.72
C ARG A 166 7.12 -10.14 8.69
N HIS A 167 6.86 -10.37 7.41
CA HIS A 167 7.30 -9.48 6.35
C HIS A 167 6.65 -8.10 6.50
N GLN A 168 5.34 -8.05 6.74
CA GLN A 168 4.62 -6.79 6.98
C GLN A 168 5.14 -6.06 8.23
N GLN A 169 5.44 -6.79 9.31
CA GLN A 169 6.07 -6.24 10.50
C GLN A 169 7.46 -5.67 10.19
N ALA A 170 8.30 -6.42 9.47
CA ALA A 170 9.64 -5.97 9.09
C ALA A 170 9.61 -4.73 8.18
N VAL A 171 8.63 -4.63 7.28
CA VAL A 171 8.40 -3.41 6.49
C VAL A 171 8.04 -2.25 7.41
N ALA A 172 7.06 -2.43 8.31
CA ALA A 172 6.64 -1.37 9.24
C ALA A 172 7.80 -0.86 10.11
N ASP A 173 8.62 -1.78 10.64
CA ASP A 173 9.77 -1.45 11.48
C ASP A 173 10.86 -0.70 10.70
N GLN A 174 11.17 -1.13 9.47
CA GLN A 174 12.17 -0.46 8.64
C GLN A 174 11.71 0.91 8.16
N LEU A 175 10.44 1.06 7.82
CA LEU A 175 9.87 2.37 7.50
C LEU A 175 9.99 3.30 8.72
N ALA A 176 9.69 2.81 9.93
CA ALA A 176 9.79 3.58 11.17
C ALA A 176 11.22 3.93 11.58
N ALA A 177 12.19 3.08 11.26
CA ALA A 177 13.61 3.32 11.53
C ALA A 177 14.26 4.30 10.53
N SER A 178 13.60 4.64 9.42
CA SER A 178 14.20 5.51 8.41
C SER A 178 14.39 6.95 8.93
N PRO A 179 15.58 7.56 8.72
CA PRO A 179 15.85 8.92 9.19
C PRO A 179 14.94 9.98 8.53
N ALA A 180 14.46 9.70 7.32
CA ALA A 180 13.57 10.59 6.57
C ALA A 180 12.18 10.74 7.22
N VAL A 181 11.82 9.89 8.20
CA VAL A 181 10.57 10.04 8.97
C VAL A 181 10.51 11.39 9.70
N SER A 182 11.66 11.89 10.16
CA SER A 182 11.76 13.17 10.88
C SER A 182 11.36 14.38 10.03
N GLU A 183 11.40 14.27 8.70
CA GLU A 183 11.01 15.33 7.77
C GLU A 183 9.49 15.55 7.72
N ARG A 184 8.69 14.56 8.17
CA ARG A 184 7.22 14.58 8.07
C ARG A 184 6.56 14.15 9.38
N PRO A 185 6.17 15.08 10.26
CA PRO A 185 5.58 14.73 11.56
C PRO A 185 4.33 13.84 11.49
N ARG A 186 3.48 14.02 10.46
CA ARG A 186 2.28 13.18 10.26
C ARG A 186 2.61 11.73 9.87
N LEU A 187 3.80 11.47 9.31
CA LEU A 187 4.24 10.12 8.94
C LEU A 187 4.38 9.22 10.17
N ILE A 188 4.79 9.77 11.32
CA ILE A 188 4.88 9.02 12.58
C ILE A 188 3.53 8.39 12.94
N SER A 189 2.44 9.17 12.86
CA SER A 189 1.09 8.66 13.16
C SER A 189 0.59 7.63 12.14
N LEU A 190 1.00 7.73 10.88
CA LEU A 190 0.69 6.73 9.86
C LEU A 190 1.40 5.41 10.17
N LEU A 191 2.68 5.47 10.51
CA LEU A 191 3.49 4.29 10.81
C LEU A 191 3.01 3.58 12.09
N GLN A 192 2.54 4.33 13.08
CA GLN A 192 1.86 3.76 14.25
C GLN A 192 0.59 3.01 13.86
N GLN A 193 -0.26 3.59 13.00
CA GLN A 193 -1.46 2.90 12.50
C GLN A 193 -1.11 1.66 11.67
N LEU A 194 -0.04 1.73 10.88
CA LEU A 194 0.47 0.58 10.12
C LEU A 194 0.88 -0.55 11.07
N SER A 195 1.72 -0.27 12.08
CA SER A 195 2.13 -1.27 13.07
C SER A 195 0.92 -1.86 13.82
N GLN A 196 -0.03 -1.03 14.26
CA GLN A 196 -1.26 -1.49 14.90
C GLN A 196 -2.11 -2.39 13.99
N SER A 197 -2.12 -2.12 12.68
CA SER A 197 -2.85 -2.96 11.74
C SER A 197 -2.21 -4.34 11.57
N VAL A 198 -0.88 -4.46 11.68
CA VAL A 198 -0.17 -5.75 11.67
C VAL A 198 -0.49 -6.53 12.94
N ASP A 199 -0.46 -5.88 14.11
CA ASP A 199 -0.85 -6.50 15.38
C ASP A 199 -2.31 -7.00 15.33
N ALA A 200 -3.22 -6.21 14.77
CA ALA A 200 -4.63 -6.59 14.62
C ALA A 200 -4.82 -7.80 13.71
N LEU A 201 -4.06 -7.89 12.61
CA LEU A 201 -4.05 -9.07 11.74
C LEU A 201 -3.53 -10.31 12.47
N ALA A 202 -2.42 -10.18 13.22
CA ALA A 202 -1.88 -11.28 14.01
C ALA A 202 -2.90 -11.81 15.04
N LEU A 203 -3.53 -10.90 15.80
CA LEU A 203 -4.56 -11.23 16.77
C LEU A 203 -5.80 -11.87 16.13
N ALA A 204 -6.25 -11.38 14.98
CA ALA A 204 -7.37 -11.96 14.23
C ALA A 204 -7.12 -13.42 13.85
N CYS A 205 -5.84 -13.81 13.73
CA CYS A 205 -5.39 -15.15 13.41
C CYS A 205 -4.92 -15.94 14.64
N GLY A 206 -5.16 -15.43 15.85
CA GLY A 206 -4.76 -16.09 17.10
C GLY A 206 -3.25 -16.18 17.31
N ILE A 207 -2.48 -15.32 16.65
CA ILE A 207 -1.03 -15.19 16.85
C ILE A 207 -0.79 -14.04 17.83
N ASP A 208 0.04 -14.27 18.83
CA ASP A 208 0.49 -13.23 19.74
C ASP A 208 1.46 -12.26 19.01
N PRO A 209 1.18 -10.95 18.95
CA PRO A 209 2.09 -9.98 18.36
C PRO A 209 3.51 -10.00 18.93
N GLU A 210 3.71 -10.40 20.20
CA GLU A 210 5.06 -10.54 20.75
C GLU A 210 5.83 -11.68 20.08
N GLN A 211 5.18 -12.82 19.84
CA GLN A 211 5.77 -13.97 19.12
C GLN A 211 6.11 -13.62 17.66
N LEU A 212 5.38 -12.67 17.06
CA LEU A 212 5.69 -12.18 15.73
C LEU A 212 7.06 -11.46 15.70
N ARG A 213 7.36 -10.68 16.75
CA ARG A 213 8.57 -9.84 16.87
C ARG A 213 9.82 -10.61 17.31
N GLU A 214 9.68 -11.74 17.99
CA GLU A 214 10.81 -12.56 18.47
C GLU A 214 11.42 -13.50 17.40
N GLY A 215 10.80 -13.62 16.21
CA GLY A 215 11.30 -14.48 15.13
C GLY A 215 12.34 -13.81 14.22
N PRO A 216 13.27 -14.57 13.61
CA PRO A 216 14.21 -13.98 12.65
C PRO A 216 13.47 -13.41 11.43
N PRO A 217 13.89 -12.25 10.88
CA PRO A 217 13.36 -11.77 9.60
C PRO A 217 13.67 -12.82 8.53
N PHE A 218 12.65 -13.26 7.79
CA PHE A 218 12.84 -14.24 6.73
C PHE A 218 13.62 -13.61 5.58
N ASN A 219 14.75 -14.23 5.22
CA ASN A 219 15.34 -14.05 3.89
C ASN A 219 14.44 -14.81 2.92
N LEU A 220 13.77 -14.08 2.02
CA LEU A 220 13.15 -14.66 0.82
C LEU A 220 14.24 -15.20 -0.11
#